data_AF-A0A7M2XGR6-F1
#
_entry.id   AF-A0A7M2XGR6-F1
#
_cell.length_a   1.000
_cell.length_b   1.000
_cell.length_c   1.000
_cell.angle_alpha   90.00
_cell.angle_beta   90.00
_cell.angle_gamma   90.00
#
_symmetry.space_group_name_H-M   'P 1'
#
loop_
_entity.id
_entity.type
_entity.pdbx_description
1 polymer ?
#
loop_
_entity_poly.entity_id
_entity_poly.type
_entity_poly.pdbx_seq_one_letter_code
_entity_poly.pdbx_strand_id
1 'polypeptide(L)' 'METIFDWLTVLIFAGLAVLYLQRSAAEEPKDTPWHYLPPATACAAANYAGNSGYVLLASVLMLSTLVYLYYVLKPRFRA' A
#
# COMPACT_ATOMS: atom_id res chain seq x y z
N MET A 1 10.32 -15.04 1.63
CA MET A 1 10.79 -13.65 1.81
C MET A 1 12.18 -13.62 1.23
N GLU A 2 12.22 -13.58 -0.10
CA GLU A 2 13.40 -13.78 -0.95
C GLU A 2 14.04 -12.45 -1.32
N THR A 3 13.23 -11.40 -1.51
CA THR A 3 13.72 -10.10 -1.96
C THR A 3 13.39 -8.97 -0.99
N ILE A 4 14.09 -7.84 -1.13
CA ILE A 4 13.75 -6.62 -0.38
C ILE A 4 12.32 -6.13 -0.69
N PHE A 5 11.81 -6.43 -1.89
CA PHE A 5 10.44 -6.09 -2.28
C PHE A 5 9.41 -6.85 -1.44
N ASP A 6 9.70 -8.08 -1.00
CA ASP A 6 8.79 -8.81 -0.11
C ASP A 6 8.58 -8.08 1.23
N TRP A 7 9.66 -7.70 1.88
CA TRP A 7 9.62 -6.94 3.13
C TRP A 7 8.91 -5.60 2.98
N LEU A 8 9.23 -4.86 1.93
CA LEU A 8 8.67 -3.54 1.71
C LEU A 8 7.18 -3.61 1.35
N THR A 9 6.78 -4.50 0.45
CA THR A 9 5.37 -4.67 0.05
C THR A 9 4.52 -5.16 1.21
N VAL A 10 5.00 -6.10 2.03
CA VAL A 10 4.31 -6.55 3.25
C VAL A 10 4.13 -5.40 4.24
N LEU A 11 5.19 -4.61 4.50
CA LEU A 11 5.11 -3.48 5.42
C LEU A 11 4.09 -2.43 4.96
N ILE A 12 4.11 -2.07 3.67
CA ILE A 12 3.17 -1.09 3.10
C ILE A 12 1.75 -1.66 3.11
N PHE A 13 1.55 -2.92 2.73
CA PHE A 13 0.23 -3.55 2.71
C PHE A 13 -0.35 -3.69 4.12
N ALA A 14 0.46 -4.09 5.10
CA ALA A 14 0.04 -4.14 6.50
C ALA A 14 -0.36 -2.75 7.01
N GLY A 15 0.43 -1.72 6.71
CA GLY A 15 0.08 -0.34 7.03
C GLY A 15 -1.23 0.12 6.38
N LEU A 16 -1.45 -0.25 5.11
CA LEU A 16 -2.70 0.01 4.38
C LEU A 16 -3.90 -0.69 5.04
N ALA A 17 -3.75 -1.96 5.42
CA ALA A 17 -4.80 -2.74 6.08
C ALA A 17 -5.14 -2.15 7.45
N VAL A 18 -4.14 -1.76 8.24
CA VAL A 18 -4.34 -1.09 9.53
C VAL A 18 -5.07 0.25 9.33
N LEU A 19 -4.64 1.06 8.35
CA LEU A 19 -5.30 2.33 8.04
C LEU A 19 -6.77 2.13 7.63
N TYR A 20 -7.05 1.13 6.80
CA TYR A 20 -8.40 0.77 6.39
C TYR A 20 -9.27 0.39 7.59
N LEU A 21 -8.78 -0.52 8.44
CA LEU A 21 -9.51 -0.97 9.62
C LEU A 21 -9.77 0.18 10.59
N GLN A 22 -8.76 1.02 10.86
CA GLN A 22 -8.90 2.18 11.75
C GLN A 22 -9.97 3.15 11.25
N ARG A 23 -10.00 3.45 9.94
CA ARG A 23 -10.97 4.39 9.36
C ARG A 23 -12.36 3.79 9.21
N SER A 24 -12.46 2.48 8.98
CA SER A 24 -13.73 1.77 8.91
C SER A 24 -14.41 1.65 10.27
N ALA A 25 -13.62 1.61 11.35
CA ALA A 25 -14.10 1.56 12.72
C ALA A 25 -14.39 2.96 13.32
N ALA A 26 -14.14 4.05 12.59
CA ALA A 26 -14.42 5.41 13.06
C ALA A 26 -15.93 5.69 13.05
N GLU A 27 -16.40 6.57 13.95
CA GLU A 27 -17.81 6.96 14.08
C GLU A 27 -18.40 7.50 12.77
N GLU A 28 -17.58 8.22 11.99
CA GLU A 28 -17.89 8.69 10.65
C GLU A 28 -16.88 8.09 9.65
N PRO A 29 -17.22 6.98 8.96
CA PRO A 29 -16.37 6.40 7.94
C PRO A 29 -16.13 7.39 6.80
N LYS A 30 -14.87 7.77 6.59
CA LYS A 30 -14.49 8.75 5.55
C LYS A 30 -14.19 8.14 4.20
N ASP A 31 -13.82 6.86 4.18
CA ASP A 31 -13.33 6.19 2.98
C ASP A 31 -14.12 4.92 2.70
N THR A 32 -14.28 4.61 1.42
CA THR A 32 -14.83 3.34 0.96
C THR A 32 -13.71 2.33 0.67
N PRO A 33 -13.98 1.02 0.70
CA PRO A 33 -12.98 -0.03 0.39
C PRO A 33 -12.30 0.17 -0.97
N TRP A 34 -13.00 0.78 -1.93
CA TRP A 34 -12.49 1.09 -3.26
C TRP A 34 -11.26 1.99 -3.27
N HIS A 35 -11.07 2.83 -2.25
CA HIS A 35 -9.87 3.68 -2.16
C HIS A 35 -8.60 2.87 -1.83
N TYR A 36 -8.75 1.68 -1.24
CA TYR A 36 -7.66 0.84 -0.78
C TYR A 36 -7.29 -0.26 -1.77
N LEU A 37 -8.20 -0.59 -2.71
CA LEU A 37 -7.96 -1.61 -3.71
C LEU A 37 -6.82 -1.27 -4.68
N PRO A 38 -6.69 -0.04 -5.21
CA PRO A 38 -5.54 0.33 -6.05
C PRO A 38 -4.18 0.17 -5.37
N PRO A 39 -3.93 0.72 -4.16
CA PRO A 39 -2.63 0.53 -3.50
C PRO A 39 -2.39 -0.94 -3.08
N ALA A 40 -3.44 -1.68 -2.70
CA ALA A 40 -3.34 -3.11 -2.39
C ALA A 40 -2.89 -3.94 -3.61
N THR A 41 -3.53 -3.72 -4.75
CA THR A 41 -3.19 -4.40 -6.01
C THR A 41 -1.81 -4.00 -6.53
N ALA A 42 -1.43 -2.73 -6.39
CA ALA A 42 -0.09 -2.26 -6.73
C ALA A 42 1.00 -2.90 -5.85
N CYS A 43 0.76 -3.10 -4.55
CA CYS A 43 1.68 -3.85 -3.67
C CYS A 43 1.86 -5.30 -4.14
N ALA A 44 0.76 -5.99 -4.47
CA ALA A 44 0.83 -7.36 -4.98
C ALA A 44 1.60 -7.45 -6.31
N ALA A 45 1.33 -6.52 -7.23
CA ALA A 45 2.04 -6.45 -8.51
C ALA A 45 3.53 -6.11 -8.34
N ALA A 46 3.87 -5.19 -7.44
CA ALA A 46 5.26 -4.83 -7.14
C ALA A 46 6.03 -6.03 -6.54
N ASN A 47 5.37 -6.80 -5.67
CA ASN A 47 5.95 -8.00 -5.08
C ASN A 47 6.29 -9.04 -6.16
N TYR A 48 5.31 -9.36 -7.01
CA TYR A 48 5.48 -10.31 -8.10
C TYR A 48 6.58 -9.87 -9.08
N ALA A 49 6.58 -8.60 -9.47
CA ALA A 49 7.59 -8.03 -10.36
C ALA A 49 9.00 -8.10 -9.74
N GLY A 50 9.13 -7.75 -8.46
CA GLY A 50 10.39 -7.79 -7.72
C GLY A 50 10.96 -9.20 -7.63
N ASN A 51 10.11 -10.19 -7.30
CA ASN A 51 10.52 -11.60 -7.23
C ASN A 51 10.84 -12.20 -8.60
N SER A 52 10.30 -11.63 -9.68
CA SER A 52 10.62 -12.03 -11.07
C SER A 52 11.86 -11.31 -11.63
N GLY A 53 12.55 -10.49 -10.82
CA GLY A 53 13.76 -9.76 -11.23
C GLY A 53 13.51 -8.44 -11.96
N TYR A 54 12.24 -8.03 -12.14
CA TYR A 54 11.88 -6.75 -12.77
C TYR A 54 11.99 -5.58 -11.80
N VAL A 55 13.22 -5.29 -11.35
CA VAL A 55 13.52 -4.28 -10.32
C VAL A 55 12.92 -2.92 -10.65
N LEU A 56 13.11 -2.42 -11.88
CA LEU A 56 12.61 -1.10 -12.30
C LEU A 56 11.08 -1.01 -12.19
N LEU A 57 10.37 -2.03 -12.68
CA LEU A 57 8.91 -2.08 -12.63
C LEU A 57 8.41 -2.13 -11.18
N ALA A 58 9.03 -2.97 -10.35
CA ALA A 58 8.69 -3.09 -8.94
C ALA A 58 8.88 -1.77 -8.19
N SER A 59 10.00 -1.08 -8.43
CA SER A 59 10.28 0.23 -7.84
C SER A 59 9.26 1.30 -8.28
N VAL A 60 8.87 1.34 -9.55
CA VAL A 60 7.87 2.29 -10.05
C VAL A 60 6.50 2.04 -9.43
N LEU A 61 6.08 0.77 -9.34
CA LEU A 61 4.81 0.40 -8.69
C LEU A 61 4.82 0.78 -7.22
N MET A 62 5.90 0.49 -6.50
CA MET A 62 6.07 0.89 -5.11
C MET A 62 6.00 2.41 -4.92
N LEU A 63 6.74 3.17 -5.72
CA LEU A 63 6.74 4.63 -5.64
C LEU A 63 5.34 5.19 -5.90
N SER A 64 4.65 4.64 -6.89
CA SER A 64 3.26 5.01 -7.24
C SER A 64 2.30 4.74 -6.08
N THR A 65 2.46 3.60 -5.40
CA THR A 65 1.70 3.28 -4.18
C THR A 65 1.94 4.33 -3.10
N LEU A 66 3.20 4.67 -2.81
CA LEU A 66 3.54 5.68 -1.79
C LEU A 66 2.98 7.07 -2.12
N VAL A 67 3.06 7.47 -3.39
CA VAL A 67 2.47 8.73 -3.89
C VAL A 67 0.95 8.72 -3.68
N TYR A 68 0.28 7.63 -4.05
CA TYR A 68 -1.17 7.48 -3.86
C TYR A 68 -1.54 7.56 -2.37
N LEU A 69 -0.81 6.85 -1.50
CA LEU A 69 -1.04 6.91 -0.05
C LEU A 69 -0.93 8.35 0.46
N TYR A 70 0.10 9.08 0.03
CA TYR A 70 0.34 10.45 0.48
C TYR A 70 -0.74 11.43 0.00
N TYR A 71 -1.10 11.40 -1.29
CA TYR A 71 -2.00 12.39 -1.88
C TYR A 71 -3.49 12.03 -1.79
N VAL A 72 -3.84 10.75 -1.84
CA VAL A 72 -5.25 10.29 -1.85
C VAL A 72 -5.67 9.89 -0.45
N LEU A 73 -5.00 8.91 0.17
CA LEU A 73 -5.41 8.43 1.50
C LEU A 73 -5.01 9.40 2.60
N LYS A 74 -3.92 10.17 2.45
CA LYS A 74 -3.45 11.18 3.43
C LYS A 74 -3.45 10.63 4.87
N PRO A 75 -2.68 9.57 5.18
CA PRO A 75 -2.62 9.01 6.51
C PRO A 75 -2.16 10.09 7.49
N ARG A 76 -3.05 10.51 8.40
CA ARG A 76 -2.72 11.40 9.51
C ARG A 76 -2.47 10.53 10.73
N PHE A 77 -1.21 10.38 11.10
CA PHE A 77 -0.86 9.88 12.41
C PHE A 77 -1.17 10.99 13.42
N ARG A 78 -2.25 10.83 14.20
CA ARG A 78 -2.44 11.64 15.40
C ARG A 78 -1.54 11.02 16.46
N ALA A 79 -0.47 11.72 16.82
CA ALA A 79 0.33 11.44 18.00
C ALA A 79 -0.44 11.86 19.26
#